data_AF-A0A529M691-F1
#
_entry.id   AF-A0A529M691-F1
#
_cell.length_a   1.000
_cell.length_b   1.000
_cell.length_c   1.000
_cell.angle_alpha   90.00
_cell.angle_beta   90.00
_cell.angle_gamma   90.00
#
_symmetry.space_group_name_H-M   'P 1'
#
loop_
_entity.id
_entity.type
_entity.pdbx_description
1 polymer ?
#
loop_
_entity_poly.entity_id
_entity_poly.type
_entity_poly.pdbx_seq_one_letter_code
_entity_poly.pdbx_strand_id
1 'polypeptide(L)'
;QLIAAGAHMLAPCPHAAPCPITPPDWCHFSRRVARSRLHRLVKEADVPWEDEKFIYLAASRQPAPARAARVLAPPKGGSGKVVLKLCQPDGSAGEQLFSKRDGAVFKTARRADWGDTLR
;
A
#
# COMPACT_ATOMS: atom_id res chain seq x y z
N GLN A 1 17.42 0.99 -13.74
CA GLN A 1 17.58 1.75 -15.00
C GLN A 1 17.04 3.18 -14.88
N LEU A 2 15.80 3.42 -14.44
CA LEU A 2 15.23 4.79 -14.34
C LEU A 2 15.97 5.74 -13.38
N ILE A 3 16.23 5.29 -12.15
CA ILE A 3 16.93 6.12 -11.14
C ILE A 3 18.35 6.45 -11.60
N ALA A 4 19.06 5.46 -12.17
CA ALA A 4 20.39 5.68 -12.75
C ALA A 4 20.39 6.67 -13.93
N ALA A 5 19.25 6.80 -14.63
CA ALA A 5 19.03 7.79 -15.69
C ALA A 5 18.55 9.16 -15.17
N GLY A 6 18.59 9.40 -13.84
CA GLY A 6 18.22 10.67 -13.21
C GLY A 6 16.74 10.83 -12.89
N ALA A 7 15.94 9.77 -12.91
CA ALA A 7 14.53 9.86 -12.55
C ALA A 7 14.32 9.86 -11.02
N HIS A 8 13.41 10.71 -10.55
CA HIS A 8 12.94 10.74 -9.17
C HIS A 8 11.66 9.92 -9.02
N MET A 9 11.60 9.11 -7.96
CA MET A 9 10.44 8.28 -7.66
C MET A 9 9.31 9.13 -7.07
N LEU A 10 8.19 9.28 -7.79
CA LEU A 10 7.00 10.03 -7.33
C LEU A 10 5.99 9.16 -6.60
N ALA A 11 5.80 7.91 -7.01
CA ALA A 11 4.92 6.96 -6.33
C ALA A 11 5.20 5.52 -6.81
N PRO A 12 4.76 4.48 -6.09
CA PRO A 12 4.09 4.52 -4.79
C PRO A 12 5.05 4.40 -3.60
N CYS A 13 6.28 3.90 -3.80
CA CYS A 13 7.23 3.66 -2.72
C CYS A 13 7.74 4.97 -2.15
N PRO A 14 7.81 5.15 -0.81
CA PRO A 14 8.33 6.36 -0.17
C PRO A 14 9.84 6.56 -0.33
N HIS A 15 10.56 5.56 -0.82
CA HIS A 15 12.02 5.54 -1.01
C HIS A 15 12.42 5.26 -2.46
N ALA A 16 13.72 5.40 -2.75
CA ALA A 16 14.37 5.01 -4.01
C ALA A 16 15.34 3.81 -3.86
N ALA A 17 15.37 3.18 -2.67
CA ALA A 17 16.14 1.96 -2.41
C ALA A 17 15.52 0.71 -3.09
N PRO A 18 16.26 -0.40 -3.23
CA PRO A 18 15.70 -1.69 -3.62
C PRO A 18 14.49 -2.06 -2.75
N CYS A 19 13.45 -2.63 -3.37
CA CYS A 19 12.22 -2.97 -2.66
C CYS A 19 12.50 -4.09 -1.63
N PRO A 20 12.15 -3.91 -0.34
CA PRO A 20 12.37 -4.93 0.69
C PRO A 20 11.34 -6.08 0.65
N ILE A 21 10.29 -5.96 -0.17
CA ILE A 21 9.25 -6.98 -0.29
C ILE A 21 9.70 -8.08 -1.25
N THR A 22 9.78 -9.30 -0.75
CA THR A 22 10.23 -10.48 -1.48
C THR A 22 9.14 -11.56 -1.56
N PRO A 23 9.20 -12.46 -2.55
CA PRO A 23 8.32 -13.62 -2.61
C PRO A 23 8.28 -14.42 -1.29
N PRO A 24 7.14 -15.04 -0.93
CA PRO A 24 5.90 -15.16 -1.71
C PRO A 24 5.00 -13.91 -1.66
N ASP A 25 5.41 -12.88 -0.93
CA ASP A 25 4.69 -11.61 -0.91
C ASP A 25 5.11 -10.74 -2.10
N TRP A 26 4.25 -9.79 -2.45
CA TRP A 26 4.53 -8.82 -3.49
C TRP A 26 3.83 -7.50 -3.18
N CYS A 27 4.50 -6.40 -3.49
CA CYS A 27 3.97 -5.08 -3.21
C CYS A 27 2.95 -4.67 -4.27
N HIS A 28 1.68 -4.55 -3.88
CA HIS A 28 0.58 -4.22 -4.79
C HIS A 28 -0.46 -3.31 -4.12
N PHE A 29 -1.47 -2.92 -4.88
CA PHE A 29 -2.71 -2.33 -4.41
C PHE A 29 -3.87 -3.29 -4.74
N SER A 30 -5.04 -3.04 -4.16
CA SER A 30 -6.28 -3.68 -4.57
C SER A 30 -7.39 -2.65 -4.73
N ARG A 31 -8.19 -2.80 -5.78
CA ARG A 31 -9.41 -2.01 -5.96
C ARG A 31 -10.58 -2.90 -6.33
N ARG A 32 -11.71 -2.63 -5.69
CA ARG A 32 -12.96 -3.28 -6.01
C ARG A 32 -13.51 -2.73 -7.32
N VAL A 33 -13.65 -3.59 -8.31
CA VAL A 33 -14.22 -3.28 -9.63
C VAL A 33 -15.48 -4.09 -9.85
N ALA A 34 -16.41 -3.56 -10.65
CA ALA A 34 -17.65 -4.24 -10.96
C ALA A 34 -17.40 -5.41 -11.93
N ARG A 35 -18.05 -6.55 -11.69
CA ARG A 35 -18.11 -7.65 -12.66
C ARG A 35 -19.25 -7.42 -13.63
N SER A 36 -18.97 -7.53 -14.92
CA SER A 36 -20.02 -7.61 -15.93
C SER A 36 -20.83 -8.91 -15.76
N ARG A 37 -22.03 -8.95 -16.32
CA ARG A 37 -22.83 -10.20 -16.37
C ARG A 37 -22.05 -11.34 -17.03
N LEU A 38 -21.31 -11.05 -18.12
CA LEU A 38 -20.48 -12.03 -18.80
C LEU A 38 -19.36 -12.55 -17.89
N HIS A 39 -18.64 -11.66 -17.18
CA HIS A 39 -17.62 -12.07 -16.22
C HIS A 39 -18.20 -12.97 -15.12
N ARG A 40 -19.40 -12.65 -14.63
CA ARG A 40 -20.06 -13.50 -13.63
C ARG A 40 -20.39 -14.90 -14.15
N LEU A 41 -20.91 -14.99 -15.37
CA LEU A 41 -21.28 -16.28 -15.98
C LEU A 41 -20.03 -17.12 -16.30
N VAL A 42 -19.00 -16.52 -16.90
CA VAL A 42 -17.80 -17.24 -17.34
C VAL A 42 -16.92 -17.66 -16.15
N LYS A 43 -16.85 -16.84 -15.10
CA LYS A 43 -16.04 -17.15 -13.89
C LYS A 43 -16.86 -17.83 -12.78
N GLU A 44 -18.12 -18.19 -13.05
CA GLU A 44 -19.05 -18.75 -12.05
C GLU A 44 -19.07 -17.95 -10.73
N ALA A 45 -19.08 -16.63 -10.85
CA ALA A 45 -18.90 -15.73 -9.71
C ALA A 45 -20.21 -15.32 -9.04
N ASP A 46 -20.29 -15.58 -7.73
CA ASP A 46 -21.46 -15.30 -6.88
C ASP A 46 -21.71 -13.80 -6.65
N VAL A 47 -20.65 -13.00 -6.52
CA VAL A 47 -20.74 -11.57 -6.20
C VAL A 47 -20.48 -10.68 -7.42
N PRO A 48 -21.14 -9.51 -7.52
CA PRO A 48 -21.07 -8.63 -8.69
C PRO A 48 -19.81 -7.74 -8.75
N TRP A 49 -18.75 -8.11 -8.03
CA TRP A 49 -17.50 -7.36 -7.97
C TRP A 49 -16.30 -8.30 -7.83
N GLU A 50 -15.11 -7.81 -8.14
CA GLU A 50 -13.84 -8.44 -7.80
C GLU A 50 -12.85 -7.42 -7.27
N ASP A 51 -11.95 -7.89 -6.42
CA ASP A 51 -10.86 -7.08 -5.89
C ASP A 51 -9.65 -7.28 -6.82
N GLU A 52 -9.48 -6.34 -7.75
CA GLU A 52 -8.44 -6.38 -8.77
C GLU A 52 -7.12 -5.88 -8.16
N LYS A 53 -6.09 -6.73 -8.25
CA LYS A 53 -4.76 -6.42 -7.75
C LYS A 53 -3.92 -5.81 -8.85
N PHE A 54 -3.27 -4.69 -8.56
CA PHE A 54 -2.44 -4.00 -9.55
C PHE A 54 -1.20 -3.38 -8.93
N ILE A 55 -0.23 -3.10 -9.79
CA ILE A 55 0.97 -2.35 -9.46
C ILE A 55 1.09 -1.15 -10.40
N TYR A 56 1.66 -0.08 -9.89
CA TYR A 56 2.05 1.05 -10.71
C TYR A 56 3.35 1.63 -10.18
N LEU A 57 4.01 2.42 -11.03
CA LEU A 57 5.20 3.17 -10.67
C LEU A 57 5.14 4.51 -11.40
N ALA A 58 5.33 5.59 -10.65
CA ALA A 58 5.40 6.94 -11.20
C ALA A 58 6.79 7.51 -10.93
N ALA A 59 7.45 7.97 -11.99
CA ALA A 59 8.76 8.58 -11.94
C ALA A 59 8.76 9.89 -12.74
N SER A 60 9.59 10.85 -12.34
CA SER A 60 9.67 12.18 -12.95
C SER A 60 11.10 12.65 -13.11
N ARG A 61 11.33 13.58 -14.03
CA ARG A 61 12.59 14.33 -14.13
C ARG A 61 12.72 15.40 -13.03
N GLN A 62 11.61 15.77 -12.39
CA GLN A 62 11.59 16.73 -11.31
C GLN A 62 11.72 16.04 -9.94
N PRO A 63 12.41 16.65 -8.96
CA PRO A 63 12.51 16.12 -7.61
C PRO A 63 11.15 15.84 -6.97
N ALA A 64 11.08 14.73 -6.23
CA ALA A 64 9.91 14.39 -5.42
C ALA A 64 10.12 14.93 -3.99
N PRO A 65 9.08 15.48 -3.33
CA PRO A 65 9.16 15.72 -1.90
C PRO A 65 9.33 14.39 -1.13
N ALA A 66 9.95 14.46 0.04
CA ALA A 66 10.01 13.33 0.96
C ALA A 66 8.58 12.85 1.28
N ARG A 67 8.38 11.54 1.29
CA ARG A 67 7.06 10.93 1.51
C ARG A 67 7.06 10.17 2.82
N ALA A 68 5.90 10.13 3.47
CA ALA A 68 5.72 9.40 4.71
C ALA A 68 5.57 7.89 4.44
N ALA A 69 5.53 7.10 5.51
CA ALA A 69 5.36 5.65 5.41
C ALA A 69 4.08 5.29 4.66
N ARG A 70 4.12 4.26 3.81
CA ARG A 70 2.94 3.78 3.05
C ARG A 70 2.42 2.48 3.62
N VAL A 71 1.10 2.39 3.79
CA VAL A 71 0.40 1.15 4.16
C VAL A 71 0.39 0.17 2.98
N LEU A 72 0.97 -1.01 3.18
CA LEU A 72 1.20 -2.03 2.15
C LEU A 72 0.10 -3.08 2.03
N ALA A 73 -0.80 -3.17 2.99
CA ALA A 73 -1.88 -4.15 3.04
C ALA A 73 -3.03 -3.63 3.91
N PRO A 74 -4.26 -4.16 3.78
CA PRO A 74 -5.37 -3.78 4.64
C PRO A 74 -5.00 -3.88 6.13
N PRO A 75 -5.30 -2.88 6.96
CA PRO A 75 -5.01 -2.91 8.39
C PRO A 75 -5.59 -4.13 9.09
N LYS A 76 -4.79 -4.76 9.95
CA LYS A 76 -5.25 -5.84 10.83
C LYS A 76 -5.78 -5.23 12.13
N GLY A 77 -7.08 -4.96 12.17
CA GLY A 77 -7.74 -4.33 13.31
C GLY A 77 -8.04 -5.27 14.48
N GLY A 78 -8.20 -4.70 15.67
CA GLY A 78 -8.67 -5.38 16.88
C GLY A 78 -9.16 -4.39 17.96
N SER A 79 -9.75 -4.89 19.04
CA SER A 79 -10.22 -4.02 20.12
C SER A 79 -9.05 -3.26 20.77
N GLY A 80 -8.98 -1.95 20.51
CA GLY A 80 -7.95 -1.06 21.06
C GLY A 80 -6.55 -1.17 20.44
N LYS A 81 -6.41 -1.88 19.31
CA LYS A 81 -5.16 -2.01 18.56
C LYS A 81 -5.37 -2.16 17.06
N VAL A 82 -4.35 -1.82 16.28
CA VAL A 82 -4.28 -2.05 14.84
C VAL A 82 -2.84 -2.34 14.46
N VAL A 83 -2.62 -3.35 13.61
CA VAL A 83 -1.31 -3.62 13.01
C VAL A 83 -1.33 -3.17 11.56
N LEU A 84 -0.35 -2.35 11.20
CA LEU A 84 -0.13 -1.89 9.83
C LEU A 84 1.14 -2.50 9.28
N LYS A 85 1.09 -3.01 8.05
CA LYS A 85 2.29 -3.32 7.27
C LYS A 85 2.73 -2.05 6.56
N LEU A 86 3.90 -1.51 6.88
CA LEU A 86 4.38 -0.23 6.40
C LEU A 86 5.62 -0.40 5.52
N CYS A 87 5.72 0.41 4.47
CA CYS A 87 6.94 0.68 3.74
C CYS A 87 7.46 2.04 4.19
N GLN A 88 8.73 2.11 4.57
CA GLN A 88 9.33 3.27 5.23
C GLN A 88 10.22 4.07 4.27
N PRO A 89 10.42 5.38 4.53
CA PRO A 89 11.29 6.22 3.70
C PRO A 89 12.77 5.79 3.70
N ASP A 90 13.20 5.06 4.74
CA ASP A 90 14.55 4.50 4.86
C ASP A 90 14.78 3.23 4.01
N GLY A 91 13.75 2.74 3.30
CA GLY A 91 13.82 1.52 2.49
C GLY A 91 13.44 0.24 3.22
N SER A 92 13.13 0.31 4.51
CA SER A 92 12.63 -0.84 5.27
C SER A 92 11.12 -1.06 5.06
N ALA A 93 10.66 -2.27 5.37
CA ALA A 93 9.23 -2.56 5.47
C ALA A 93 8.97 -3.60 6.56
N GLY A 94 7.85 -3.46 7.27
CA GLY A 94 7.52 -4.36 8.38
C GLY A 94 6.13 -4.11 8.95
N GLU A 95 5.70 -5.00 9.85
CA GLU A 95 4.49 -4.82 10.64
C GLU A 95 4.78 -3.93 11.86
N GLN A 96 3.90 -2.96 12.11
CA GLN A 96 3.97 -2.07 13.26
C GLN A 96 2.63 -2.06 13.99
N LEU A 97 2.68 -2.24 15.32
CA LEU A 97 1.52 -2.22 16.21
C LEU A 97 1.26 -0.80 16.69
N PHE A 98 0.02 -0.36 16.54
CA PHE A 98 -0.51 0.86 17.15
C PHE A 98 -1.65 0.48 18.10
N SER A 99 -1.76 1.17 19.23
CA SER A 99 -2.67 0.90 20.33
C SER A 99 -3.30 2.19 20.85
N LYS A 100 -4.35 2.10 21.66
CA LYS A 100 -4.95 3.29 22.30
C LYS A 100 -3.95 4.21 23.02
N ARG A 101 -2.81 3.67 23.48
CA ARG A 101 -1.74 4.43 24.16
C ARG A 101 -1.03 5.41 23.23
N ASP A 102 -1.03 5.13 21.92
CA ASP A 102 -0.39 5.97 20.89
C ASP A 102 -1.28 7.17 20.49
N GLY A 103 -2.40 7.38 21.19
CA GLY A 103 -3.20 8.60 21.12
C GLY A 103 -3.66 8.96 19.71
N ALA A 104 -3.19 10.11 19.19
CA ALA A 104 -3.56 10.60 17.87
C ALA A 104 -3.08 9.68 16.74
N VAL A 105 -1.87 9.12 16.85
CA VAL A 105 -1.30 8.21 15.83
C VAL A 105 -2.17 6.97 15.68
N PHE A 106 -2.67 6.42 16.79
CA PHE A 106 -3.61 5.30 16.74
C PHE A 106 -4.94 5.65 16.05
N LYS A 107 -5.47 6.85 16.25
CA LYS A 107 -6.70 7.29 15.58
C LYS A 107 -6.51 7.33 14.06
N THR A 108 -5.36 7.80 13.59
CA THR A 108 -4.99 7.80 12.17
C THR A 108 -4.77 6.38 11.66
N ALA A 109 -3.92 5.59 12.35
CA ALA A 109 -3.59 4.23 11.95
C ALA A 109 -4.82 3.31 11.87
N ARG A 110 -5.79 3.46 12.79
CA ARG A 110 -7.03 2.68 12.80
C ARG A 110 -7.95 2.98 11.62
N ARG A 111 -7.81 4.16 11.01
CA ARG A 111 -8.63 4.62 9.88
C ARG A 111 -7.92 4.52 8.54
N ALA A 112 -6.63 4.21 8.54
CA ALA A 112 -5.85 4.06 7.32
C ALA A 112 -6.40 2.90 6.49
N ASP A 113 -6.23 2.97 5.18
CA ASP A 113 -6.50 1.89 4.24
C ASP A 113 -5.23 1.57 3.42
N TRP A 114 -5.30 0.50 2.65
CA TRP A 114 -4.24 0.08 1.76
C TRP A 114 -3.85 1.17 0.77
N GLY A 115 -2.59 1.59 0.83
CA GLY A 115 -2.04 2.65 0.00
C GLY A 115 -1.95 4.01 0.68
N ASP A 116 -2.60 4.18 1.84
CA ASP A 116 -2.54 5.43 2.60
C ASP A 116 -1.15 5.71 3.14
N THR A 117 -0.90 6.99 3.41
CA THR A 117 0.31 7.44 4.08
C THR A 117 0.08 7.62 5.58
N LEU A 118 1.00 7.12 6.40
CA LEU A 118 1.02 7.35 7.83
C LEU A 118 2.11 8.39 8.17
N ARG A 119 1.71 9.50 8.78
CA ARG A 119 2.58 10.57 9.28
C ARG A 119 2.64 10.54 10.80
#